data_AF-A0A0C9UK47-F1
#
_entry.id   AF-A0A0C9UK47-F1
#
_cell.length_a   1.000
_cell.length_b   1.000
_cell.length_c   1.000
_cell.angle_alpha   90.00
_cell.angle_beta   90.00
_cell.angle_gamma   90.00
#
_symmetry.space_group_name_H-M   'P 1'
#
loop_
_entity.id
_entity.type
_entity.pdbx_description
1 polymer ?
#
loop_
_entity_poly.entity_id
_entity_poly.type
_entity_poly.pdbx_seq_one_letter_code
_entity_poly.pdbx_strand_id
1 'polypeptide(L)'
;GCRSKHQFVRSSVGPFFISLILSDLLQAIGSVMNIRWMLIMGVEPGHFCIAQAALKQTGNLGTALWSLVIAFHTFSLLFLRRPISRKLSCITFFAVWIFLGIIIMLGPVIIENNKKGPFWGVSGYWCWITNSYHIEQLTNEYLFMFITVGLSFVLYTLIFLRLRGNI
;
A
#
# COMPACT_ATOMS: atom_id res chain seq x y z
N GLY A 1 -22.24 -31.05 -0.62
CA GLY A 1 -22.46 -29.87 -1.48
C GLY A 1 -21.12 -29.28 -1.88
N CYS A 2 -20.73 -29.44 -3.14
CA CYS A 2 -19.42 -29.00 -3.63
C CYS A 2 -19.36 -27.47 -3.70
N ARG A 3 -18.68 -26.86 -2.72
CA ARG A 3 -18.46 -25.41 -2.64
C ARG A 3 -17.49 -25.02 -3.76
N SER A 4 -18.03 -24.48 -4.85
CA SER A 4 -17.28 -24.09 -6.03
C SER A 4 -16.12 -23.15 -5.66
N LYS A 5 -14.89 -23.56 -6.01
CA LYS A 5 -13.65 -22.78 -5.86
C LYS A 5 -13.71 -21.39 -6.55
N HIS A 6 -14.69 -21.15 -7.42
CA HIS A 6 -14.86 -19.90 -8.16
C HIS A 6 -15.67 -18.81 -7.43
N GLN A 7 -16.20 -19.09 -6.23
CA GLN A 7 -17.07 -18.12 -5.54
C GLN A 7 -16.29 -16.93 -4.93
N PHE A 8 -15.01 -17.13 -4.56
CA PHE A 8 -14.15 -16.06 -4.03
C PHE A 8 -13.74 -15.07 -5.12
N VAL A 9 -13.36 -15.57 -6.30
CA VAL A 9 -12.99 -14.75 -7.47
C VAL A 9 -14.19 -13.99 -8.06
N ARG A 10 -15.41 -14.52 -7.92
CA ARG A 10 -16.65 -13.81 -8.31
C ARG A 10 -17.15 -12.81 -7.26
N SER A 11 -16.59 -12.77 -6.06
CA SER A 11 -16.92 -11.73 -5.09
C SER A 11 -16.31 -10.40 -5.54
N SER A 12 -17.02 -9.28 -5.35
CA SER A 12 -16.50 -7.94 -5.69
C SER A 12 -15.18 -7.59 -5.00
N VAL A 13 -14.78 -8.35 -3.98
CA VAL A 13 -13.57 -8.14 -3.15
C VAL A 13 -12.35 -8.89 -3.70
N GLY A 14 -12.53 -9.93 -4.52
CA GLY A 14 -11.44 -10.75 -5.05
C GLY A 14 -10.31 -9.95 -5.72
N PRO A 15 -10.61 -9.00 -6.64
CA PRO A 15 -9.59 -8.17 -7.28
C PRO A 15 -8.79 -7.28 -6.30
N PHE A 16 -9.43 -6.79 -5.25
CA PHE A 16 -8.75 -5.99 -4.22
C PHE A 16 -7.81 -6.85 -3.39
N PHE A 17 -8.23 -8.06 -3.04
CA PHE A 17 -7.40 -9.00 -2.31
C PHE A 17 -6.18 -9.46 -3.12
N ILE A 18 -6.34 -9.70 -4.42
CA ILE A 18 -5.21 -9.99 -5.31
C ILE A 18 -4.25 -8.81 -5.37
N SER A 19 -4.78 -7.58 -5.44
CA SER A 19 -3.95 -6.37 -5.45
C SER A 19 -3.20 -6.18 -4.13
N LEU A 20 -3.84 -6.46 -3.00
CA LEU A 20 -3.20 -6.47 -1.67
C LEU A 20 -2.03 -7.47 -1.63
N ILE A 21 -2.26 -8.72 -2.04
CA ILE A 21 -1.20 -9.75 -2.09
C ILE A 21 -0.06 -9.32 -3.01
N LEU A 22 -0.37 -8.72 -4.16
CA LEU A 22 0.64 -8.21 -5.08
C LEU A 22 1.47 -7.11 -4.41
N SER A 23 0.85 -6.18 -3.70
CA SER A 23 1.57 -5.14 -2.94
C SER A 23 2.43 -5.72 -1.83
N ASP A 24 1.92 -6.68 -1.05
CA ASP A 24 2.68 -7.38 -0.02
C ASP A 24 3.87 -8.15 -0.61
N LEU A 25 3.70 -8.75 -1.78
CA LEU A 25 4.79 -9.42 -2.50
C LEU A 25 5.88 -8.43 -2.91
N LEU A 26 5.52 -7.25 -3.44
CA LEU A 26 6.48 -6.20 -3.78
C LEU A 26 7.23 -5.70 -2.54
N GLN A 27 6.52 -5.47 -1.42
CA GLN A 27 7.11 -5.09 -0.15
C GLN A 27 8.08 -6.17 0.38
N ALA A 28 7.68 -7.44 0.29
CA ALA A 28 8.49 -8.57 0.72
C ALA A 28 9.77 -8.69 -0.13
N ILE A 29 9.68 -8.55 -1.45
CA ILE A 29 10.84 -8.54 -2.34
C ILE A 29 11.80 -7.39 -1.95
N GLY A 30 11.27 -6.17 -1.79
CA GLY A 30 12.07 -5.02 -1.36
C GLY A 30 12.72 -5.22 0.02
N SER A 31 12.10 -5.99 0.90
CA SER A 31 12.64 -6.34 2.22
C SER A 31 13.72 -7.42 2.13
N VAL A 32 13.52 -8.45 1.30
CA VAL A 32 14.51 -9.52 1.03
C VAL A 32 15.78 -8.95 0.39
N MET A 33 15.67 -7.90 -0.42
CA MET A 33 16.84 -7.20 -0.99
C MET A 33 17.80 -6.66 0.09
N ASN A 34 17.38 -6.48 1.35
CA ASN A 34 18.28 -6.11 2.44
C ASN A 34 19.36 -7.15 2.73
N ILE A 35 19.19 -8.41 2.31
CA ILE A 35 20.21 -9.46 2.47
C ILE A 35 21.53 -9.02 1.84
N ARG A 36 21.49 -8.32 0.70
CA ARG A 36 22.69 -7.77 0.07
C ARG A 36 23.45 -6.82 0.99
N TRP A 37 22.73 -5.93 1.67
CA TRP A 37 23.31 -4.94 2.57
C TRP A 37 23.96 -5.58 3.80
N MET A 38 23.38 -6.68 4.29
CA MET A 38 23.98 -7.46 5.37
C MET A 38 25.29 -8.12 4.93
N LEU A 39 25.37 -8.64 3.70
CA LEU A 39 26.57 -9.30 3.18
C LEU A 39 27.74 -8.34 2.97
N ILE A 40 27.47 -7.10 2.55
CA ILE A 40 28.52 -6.09 2.31
C ILE A 40 28.76 -5.18 3.53
N MET A 41 28.07 -5.42 4.65
CA MET A 41 28.13 -4.62 5.88
C MET A 41 27.90 -3.12 5.65
N GLY A 42 27.05 -2.77 4.69
CA GLY A 42 26.83 -1.39 4.27
C GLY A 42 25.72 -1.26 3.24
N VAL A 43 25.26 -0.03 3.00
CA VAL A 43 24.26 0.29 1.99
C VAL A 43 24.89 1.22 0.98
N GLU A 44 24.87 0.82 -0.29
CA GLU A 44 25.50 1.57 -1.38
C GLU A 44 24.44 2.19 -2.30
N PRO A 45 24.65 3.43 -2.77
CA PRO A 45 23.78 4.03 -3.79
C PRO A 45 23.93 3.31 -5.13
N GLY A 46 22.89 3.37 -5.97
CA GLY A 46 22.91 2.81 -7.33
C GLY A 46 21.58 2.18 -7.73
N HIS A 47 21.55 1.53 -8.89
CA HIS A 47 20.31 0.97 -9.46
C HIS A 47 19.65 -0.08 -8.56
N PHE A 48 20.43 -0.90 -7.85
CA PHE A 48 19.87 -1.86 -6.90
C PHE A 48 19.16 -1.18 -5.73
N CYS A 49 19.73 -0.09 -5.22
CA CYS A 49 19.18 0.73 -4.15
C CYS A 49 17.89 1.44 -4.59
N ILE A 50 17.91 2.03 -5.79
CA ILE A 50 16.72 2.69 -6.37
C ILE A 50 15.59 1.69 -6.59
N ALA A 51 15.88 0.52 -7.17
CA ALA A 51 14.89 -0.53 -7.37
C ALA A 51 14.29 -1.00 -6.04
N GLN A 52 15.12 -1.17 -5.01
CA GLN A 52 14.65 -1.52 -3.68
C GLN A 52 13.72 -0.44 -3.11
N ALA A 53 14.11 0.82 -3.17
CA ALA A 53 13.32 1.95 -2.66
C ALA A 53 11.95 2.04 -3.33
N ALA A 54 11.92 1.93 -4.67
CA ALA A 54 10.70 1.93 -5.46
C ALA A 54 9.78 0.76 -5.09
N LEU A 55 10.32 -0.47 -4.99
CA LEU A 55 9.56 -1.66 -4.60
C LEU A 55 8.98 -1.53 -3.20
N LYS A 56 9.77 -1.06 -2.22
CA LYS A 56 9.32 -0.85 -0.85
C LYS A 56 8.22 0.20 -0.77
N GLN A 57 8.42 1.37 -1.38
CA GLN A 57 7.41 2.43 -1.37
C GLN A 57 6.11 1.97 -2.04
N THR A 58 6.20 1.30 -3.19
CA THR A 58 5.04 0.76 -3.91
C THR A 58 4.29 -0.26 -3.07
N GLY A 59 5.02 -1.21 -2.47
CA GLY A 59 4.44 -2.24 -1.61
C GLY A 59 3.78 -1.63 -0.37
N ASN A 60 4.47 -0.76 0.36
CA ASN A 60 3.96 -0.12 1.57
C ASN A 60 2.65 0.64 1.32
N LEU A 61 2.63 1.53 0.33
CA LEU A 61 1.45 2.30 -0.02
C LEU A 61 0.32 1.42 -0.55
N GLY A 62 0.65 0.44 -1.40
CA GLY A 62 -0.31 -0.47 -1.99
C GLY A 62 -1.02 -1.30 -0.91
N THR A 63 -0.26 -1.90 0.00
CA THR A 63 -0.79 -2.69 1.12
C THR A 63 -1.71 -1.86 1.99
N ALA A 64 -1.31 -0.63 2.33
CA ALA A 64 -2.11 0.28 3.15
C ALA A 64 -3.45 0.63 2.49
N LEU A 65 -3.42 1.06 1.22
CA LEU A 65 -4.62 1.48 0.50
C LEU A 65 -5.57 0.32 0.20
N TRP A 66 -5.05 -0.83 -0.28
CA TRP A 66 -5.89 -1.99 -0.57
C TRP A 66 -6.52 -2.58 0.69
N SER A 67 -5.80 -2.56 1.82
CA SER A 67 -6.36 -2.95 3.12
C SER A 67 -7.53 -2.03 3.53
N LEU A 68 -7.37 -0.71 3.36
CA LEU A 68 -8.44 0.24 3.66
C LEU A 68 -9.66 0.03 2.75
N VAL A 69 -9.47 -0.21 1.45
CA VAL A 69 -10.56 -0.50 0.51
C VAL A 69 -11.33 -1.75 0.95
N ILE A 70 -10.63 -2.81 1.33
CA ILE A 70 -11.24 -4.04 1.85
C ILE A 70 -12.00 -3.78 3.15
N ALA A 71 -11.45 -2.97 4.07
CA ALA A 71 -12.11 -2.57 5.31
C ALA A 71 -13.42 -1.83 5.01
N PHE A 72 -13.43 -0.89 4.07
CA PHE A 72 -14.62 -0.13 3.68
C PHE A 72 -15.69 -1.01 3.00
N HIS A 73 -15.27 -1.93 2.13
CA HIS A 73 -16.17 -2.91 1.53
C HIS A 73 -16.80 -3.83 2.57
N THR A 74 -16.00 -4.32 3.52
CA THR A 74 -16.48 -5.14 4.65
C THR A 74 -17.45 -4.36 5.52
N PHE A 75 -17.14 -3.09 5.84
CA PHE A 75 -18.01 -2.22 6.62
C PHE A 75 -19.35 -1.99 5.93
N SER A 76 -19.34 -1.69 4.62
CA SER A 76 -20.57 -1.47 3.86
C SER A 76 -21.47 -2.72 3.82
N LEU A 77 -20.86 -3.90 3.73
CA LEU A 77 -21.58 -5.17 3.74
C LEU A 77 -22.12 -5.56 5.11
N LEU A 78 -21.30 -5.48 6.16
CA LEU A 78 -21.66 -5.99 7.49
C LEU A 78 -22.42 -4.96 8.34
N PHE A 79 -22.03 -3.70 8.26
CA PHE A 79 -22.62 -2.63 9.06
C PHE A 79 -23.82 -2.00 8.36
N LEU A 80 -23.62 -1.49 7.14
CA LEU A 80 -24.67 -0.79 6.37
C LEU A 80 -25.63 -1.76 5.66
N ARG A 81 -25.26 -3.04 5.52
CA ARG A 81 -26.00 -4.06 4.74
C ARG A 81 -26.28 -3.60 3.29
N ARG A 82 -25.41 -2.76 2.74
CA ARG A 82 -25.51 -2.22 1.38
C ARG A 82 -24.33 -2.72 0.56
N PRO A 83 -24.53 -3.69 -0.35
CA PRO A 83 -23.44 -4.13 -1.21
C PRO A 83 -23.02 -3.01 -2.13
N ILE A 84 -21.71 -2.80 -2.23
CA ILE A 84 -21.13 -1.85 -3.18
C ILE A 84 -21.33 -2.39 -4.60
N SER A 85 -21.80 -1.51 -5.49
CA SER A 85 -22.06 -1.89 -6.88
C SER A 85 -20.77 -2.30 -7.61
N ARG A 86 -20.90 -3.17 -8.61
CA ARG A 86 -19.77 -3.59 -9.44
C ARG A 86 -19.11 -2.42 -10.18
N LYS A 87 -19.91 -1.43 -10.60
CA LYS A 87 -19.41 -0.21 -11.25
C LYS A 87 -18.50 0.57 -10.31
N LEU A 88 -18.95 0.82 -9.07
CA LEU A 88 -18.15 1.54 -8.08
C LEU A 88 -16.88 0.76 -7.71
N SER A 89 -16.98 -0.56 -7.54
CA SER A 89 -15.82 -1.42 -7.27
C SER A 89 -14.77 -1.33 -8.38
N CYS A 90 -15.21 -1.30 -9.65
CA CYS A 90 -14.34 -1.16 -10.80
C CYS A 90 -13.65 0.23 -10.83
N ILE A 91 -14.40 1.29 -10.57
CA ILE A 91 -13.85 2.66 -10.48
C ILE A 91 -12.80 2.73 -9.37
N THR A 92 -13.11 2.21 -8.18
CA THR A 92 -12.16 2.17 -7.05
C THR A 92 -10.91 1.40 -7.40
N PHE A 93 -11.03 0.27 -8.10
CA PHE A 93 -9.88 -0.52 -8.54
C PHE A 93 -8.89 0.31 -9.38
N PHE A 94 -9.39 0.95 -10.45
CA PHE A 94 -8.53 1.75 -11.31
C PHE A 94 -8.03 3.02 -10.61
N ALA A 95 -8.87 3.67 -9.82
CA ALA A 95 -8.51 4.88 -9.10
C ALA A 95 -7.33 4.65 -8.14
N VAL A 96 -7.33 3.55 -7.39
CA VAL A 96 -6.25 3.24 -6.44
C VAL A 96 -4.92 2.94 -7.16
N TRP A 97 -4.94 2.16 -8.24
CA TRP A 97 -3.74 1.89 -9.03
C TRP A 97 -3.17 3.15 -9.70
N ILE A 98 -4.04 4.00 -10.26
CA ILE A 98 -3.63 5.28 -10.83
C ILE A 98 -3.04 6.19 -9.76
N PHE A 99 -3.72 6.28 -8.62
CA PHE A 99 -3.25 7.08 -7.48
C PHE A 99 -1.88 6.62 -6.98
N LEU A 100 -1.68 5.31 -6.81
CA LEU A 100 -0.38 4.73 -6.47
C LEU A 100 0.69 5.13 -7.49
N GLY A 101 0.41 4.94 -8.78
CA GLY A 101 1.34 5.31 -9.85
C GLY A 101 1.73 6.79 -9.81
N ILE A 102 0.76 7.68 -9.58
CA ILE A 102 1.01 9.11 -9.44
C ILE A 102 1.91 9.40 -8.24
N ILE A 103 1.57 8.91 -7.03
CA ILE A 103 2.33 9.19 -5.81
C ILE A 103 3.77 8.66 -5.91
N ILE A 104 3.95 7.46 -6.45
CA ILE A 104 5.27 6.83 -6.61
C ILE A 104 6.12 7.61 -7.61
N MET A 105 5.55 8.05 -8.74
CA MET A 105 6.30 8.76 -9.78
C MET A 105 6.52 10.24 -9.46
N LEU A 106 5.68 10.85 -8.64
CA LEU A 106 5.75 12.27 -8.28
C LEU A 106 7.09 12.64 -7.63
N GLY A 107 7.66 11.75 -6.81
CA GLY A 107 8.98 11.93 -6.21
C GLY A 107 10.11 12.07 -7.24
N PRO A 108 10.47 11.01 -7.98
CA PRO A 108 11.58 11.03 -8.94
C PRO A 108 11.33 11.93 -10.15
N VAL A 109 10.08 12.15 -10.59
CA VAL A 109 9.79 12.91 -11.82
C VAL A 109 9.67 14.42 -11.55
N ILE A 110 9.08 14.82 -10.42
CA ILE A 110 8.70 16.22 -10.17
C ILE A 110 9.51 16.82 -9.01
N ILE A 111 9.68 16.09 -7.90
CA ILE A 111 10.31 16.65 -6.69
C ILE A 111 11.83 16.55 -6.72
N GLU A 112 12.37 15.52 -7.37
CA GLU A 112 13.80 15.31 -7.48
C GLU A 112 14.51 16.55 -8.03
N ASN A 113 15.56 17.00 -7.34
CA ASN A 113 16.32 18.16 -7.76
C ASN A 113 17.82 18.02 -7.43
N ASN A 114 18.64 18.71 -8.22
CA ASN A 114 20.10 18.69 -8.10
C ASN A 114 20.63 19.15 -6.73
N LYS A 115 19.84 19.92 -5.95
CA LYS A 115 20.26 20.44 -4.64
C LYS A 115 20.15 19.38 -3.54
N LYS A 116 19.10 18.56 -3.57
CA LYS A 116 18.81 17.52 -2.57
C LYS A 116 19.37 16.15 -2.96
N GLY A 117 19.75 15.96 -4.23
CA GLY A 117 20.23 14.69 -4.76
C GLY A 117 19.09 13.75 -5.15
N PRO A 118 19.38 12.45 -5.39
CA PRO A 118 18.37 11.51 -5.85
C PRO A 118 17.25 11.33 -4.81
N PHE A 119 16.01 11.25 -5.28
CA PHE A 119 14.83 11.07 -4.44
C PHE A 119 14.86 9.71 -3.75
N TRP A 120 15.21 8.66 -4.50
CA TRP A 120 15.44 7.32 -3.99
C TRP A 120 16.92 7.04 -3.77
N GLY A 121 17.27 6.55 -2.59
CA GLY A 121 18.65 6.29 -2.23
C GLY A 121 18.80 5.74 -0.82
N VAL A 122 20.02 5.83 -0.30
CA VAL A 122 20.36 5.28 1.02
C VAL A 122 19.65 6.07 2.11
N SER A 123 18.90 5.37 2.95
CA SER A 123 18.17 5.92 4.08
C SER A 123 18.41 5.05 5.33
N GLY A 124 19.59 5.20 5.93
CA GLY A 124 20.01 4.38 7.06
C GLY A 124 20.46 2.99 6.61
N TYR A 125 19.77 1.94 7.07
CA TYR A 125 20.14 0.55 6.84
C TYR A 125 19.53 -0.08 5.58
N TRP A 126 18.78 0.68 4.80
CA TRP A 126 18.17 0.23 3.55
C TRP A 126 18.00 1.39 2.59
N CYS A 127 17.52 1.09 1.39
CA CYS A 127 17.17 2.10 0.41
C CYS A 127 15.69 2.47 0.44
N TRP A 128 15.43 3.77 0.43
CA TRP A 128 14.10 4.36 0.53
C TRP A 128 14.11 5.81 -0.01
N ILE A 129 13.08 6.60 0.30
CA ILE A 129 13.09 8.05 0.07
C ILE A 129 14.21 8.65 0.94
N THR A 130 15.15 9.37 0.32
CA THR A 130 16.35 9.84 1.01
C THR A 130 16.02 10.88 2.10
N ASN A 131 16.88 10.94 3.13
CA ASN A 131 16.68 11.83 4.29
C ASN A 131 16.71 13.33 3.92
N SER A 132 17.22 13.69 2.74
CA SER A 132 17.13 15.04 2.18
C SER A 132 15.68 15.49 1.90
N TYR A 133 14.76 14.54 1.81
CA TYR A 133 13.35 14.76 1.47
C TYR A 133 12.42 14.35 2.63
N HIS A 134 12.68 14.88 3.83
CA HIS A 134 11.91 14.51 5.03
C HIS A 134 10.42 14.90 4.95
N ILE A 135 10.09 16.03 4.32
CA ILE A 135 8.70 16.44 4.13
C ILE A 135 8.01 15.47 3.18
N GLU A 136 8.72 15.06 2.14
CA GLU A 136 8.22 14.15 1.12
C GLU A 136 8.10 12.71 1.63
N GLN A 137 8.97 12.27 2.55
CA GLN A 137 8.78 11.02 3.30
C GLN A 137 7.42 11.02 4.02
N LEU A 138 7.06 12.14 4.64
CA LEU A 138 5.77 12.29 5.30
C LEU A 138 4.62 12.33 4.27
N THR A 139 4.70 13.18 3.26
CA THR A 139 3.56 13.40 2.34
C THR A 139 3.36 12.27 1.33
N ASN A 140 4.42 11.59 0.91
CA ASN A 140 4.34 10.55 -0.13
C ASN A 140 4.23 9.15 0.44
N GLU A 141 4.36 8.95 1.76
CA GLU A 141 4.23 7.63 2.36
C GLU A 141 3.52 7.64 3.71
N TYR A 142 4.12 8.26 4.73
CA TYR A 142 3.61 8.11 6.10
C TYR A 142 2.22 8.67 6.31
N LEU A 143 1.87 9.80 5.67
CA LEU A 143 0.54 10.40 5.76
C LEU A 143 -0.55 9.40 5.37
N PHE A 144 -0.36 8.68 4.25
CA PHE A 144 -1.31 7.68 3.79
C PHE A 144 -1.35 6.47 4.71
N MET A 145 -0.21 6.04 5.24
CA MET A 145 -0.14 4.96 6.22
C MET A 145 -0.93 5.28 7.49
N PHE A 146 -0.76 6.49 8.05
CA PHE A 146 -1.50 6.91 9.23
C PHE A 146 -3.00 7.06 8.98
N ILE A 147 -3.39 7.68 7.86
CA ILE A 147 -4.81 7.82 7.50
C ILE A 147 -5.47 6.45 7.32
N THR A 148 -4.83 5.54 6.57
CA THR A 148 -5.38 4.20 6.30
C THR A 148 -5.50 3.36 7.56
N VAL A 149 -4.50 3.36 8.43
CA VAL A 149 -4.54 2.66 9.72
C VAL A 149 -5.62 3.25 10.62
N GLY A 150 -5.67 4.58 10.77
CA GLY A 150 -6.67 5.25 11.60
C GLY A 150 -8.11 4.97 11.15
N LEU A 151 -8.38 5.11 9.85
CA LEU A 151 -9.70 4.81 9.29
C LEU A 151 -10.04 3.32 9.41
N SER A 152 -9.10 2.42 9.11
CA SER A 152 -9.32 0.97 9.24
C SER A 152 -9.64 0.56 10.67
N PHE A 153 -8.93 1.13 11.65
CA PHE A 153 -9.18 0.89 13.06
C PHE A 153 -10.61 1.29 13.46
N VAL A 154 -11.06 2.47 13.05
CA VAL A 154 -12.44 2.93 13.31
C VAL A 154 -13.46 2.00 12.63
N LEU A 155 -13.28 1.67 11.36
CA LEU A 155 -14.21 0.81 10.60
C LEU A 155 -14.32 -0.58 11.22
N TYR A 156 -13.20 -1.22 11.54
CA TYR A 156 -13.20 -2.55 12.16
C TYR A 156 -13.76 -2.53 13.58
N THR A 157 -13.53 -1.46 14.36
CA THR A 157 -14.15 -1.28 15.68
C THR A 157 -15.67 -1.20 15.57
N LEU A 158 -16.21 -0.43 14.62
CA LEU A 158 -17.65 -0.34 14.39
C LEU A 158 -18.25 -1.67 13.94
N ILE A 159 -17.58 -2.39 13.03
CA ILE A 159 -17.99 -3.74 12.62
C ILE A 159 -18.05 -4.67 13.84
N PHE A 160 -17.02 -4.65 14.69
CA PHE A 160 -16.95 -5.49 15.88
C PHE A 160 -18.09 -5.20 16.86
N LEU A 161 -18.37 -3.92 17.15
CA LEU A 161 -19.48 -3.53 18.03
C LEU A 161 -20.84 -3.97 17.48
N ARG A 162 -21.05 -3.83 16.17
CA ARG A 162 -22.26 -4.31 15.48
C ARG A 162 -22.42 -5.82 15.55
N LEU A 163 -21.34 -6.57 15.35
CA LEU A 163 -21.35 -8.04 15.42
C LEU A 163 -21.61 -8.55 16.85
N ARG A 164 -21.22 -7.79 17.88
CA ARG A 164 -21.58 -8.09 19.28
C ARG A 164 -23.00 -7.69 19.67
N GLY A 165 -23.72 -6.97 18.80
CA GLY A 165 -25.06 -6.45 19.12
C GLY A 165 -25.03 -5.23 20.05
N ASN A 166 -23.87 -4.57 20.21
CA ASN A 166 -23.75 -3.36 21.02
C ASN A 166 -24.39 -2.13 20.34
N ILE A 167 -24.52 -2.16 19.01
CA ILE A 167 -25.12 -1.12 18.15
C ILE A 167 -25.83 -1.77 16.98
#